data_AF-A0A2V9XZ76-F1
#
_entry.id   AF-A0A2V9XZ76-F1
#
_cell.length_a   1.000
_cell.length_b   1.000
_cell.length_c   1.000
_cell.angle_alpha   90.00
_cell.angle_beta   90.00
_cell.angle_gamma   90.00
#
_symmetry.space_group_name_H-M   'P 1'
#
loop_
_entity.id
_entity.type
_entity.pdbx_description
1 polymer ?
#
loop_
_entity_poly.entity_id
_entity_poly.type
_entity_poly.pdbx_seq_one_letter_code
_entity_poly.pdbx_strand_id
1 'polypeptide(L)'
;MIAAVREGKLISMEGDYDHIVNRGSLCVKGISMFATHASLNRLTTPRYRPPGSDHWEEISWDDAIARVAQKIRKTRDATWIATEKVDDKEVPVRREQSRQRRCGQLSIGDYTSQCTPSGRLDGMQPRQH
;
A
#
# COMPACT_ATOMS: atom_id res chain seq x y z
N MET A 1 -18.89 0.06 10.70
CA MET A 1 -18.54 1.38 11.26
C MET A 1 -19.47 2.36 10.62
N ILE A 2 -20.06 3.25 11.40
CA ILE A 2 -21.01 4.26 10.94
C ILE A 2 -20.39 5.63 11.23
N ALA A 3 -20.49 6.54 10.26
CA ALA A 3 -19.97 7.89 10.34
C ALA A 3 -21.13 8.89 10.26
N ALA A 4 -21.23 9.75 11.27
CA ALA A 4 -22.19 10.85 11.26
C ALA A 4 -21.52 12.08 10.64
N VAL A 5 -22.21 12.69 9.66
CA VAL A 5 -21.71 13.86 8.93
C VAL A 5 -22.74 14.98 9.03
N ARG A 6 -22.26 16.19 9.32
CA ARG A 6 -23.08 17.41 9.32
C ARG A 6 -22.34 18.49 8.55
N GLU A 7 -23.02 19.16 7.63
CA GLU A 7 -22.45 20.26 6.84
C GLU A 7 -21.14 19.86 6.13
N GLY A 8 -21.06 18.61 5.65
CA GLY A 8 -19.88 18.06 4.98
C GLY A 8 -18.71 17.74 5.90
N LYS A 9 -18.85 17.91 7.23
CA LYS A 9 -17.82 17.58 8.21
C LYS A 9 -18.21 16.34 9.01
N LEU A 10 -17.21 15.46 9.20
CA LEU A 10 -17.34 14.30 10.08
C LEU A 10 -17.49 14.80 11.53
N ILE A 11 -18.55 14.37 12.21
CA ILE A 11 -18.84 14.75 13.61
C ILE A 11 -18.61 13.61 14.61
N SER A 12 -18.86 12.37 14.19
CA SER A 12 -18.68 11.18 15.04
C SER A 12 -18.44 9.93 14.18
N MET A 13 -17.76 8.95 14.77
CA MET A 13 -17.62 7.60 14.23
C MET A 13 -17.89 6.57 15.31
N GLU A 14 -18.73 5.60 14.99
CA GLU A 14 -19.13 4.53 15.90
C GLU A 14 -19.13 3.18 15.21
N GLY A 15 -19.22 2.12 16.01
CA GLY A 15 -19.31 0.77 15.47
C GLY A 15 -20.70 0.52 14.90
N ASP A 16 -20.75 -0.27 13.83
CA ASP A 16 -22.02 -0.68 13.26
C ASP A 16 -22.54 -1.87 14.07
N TYR A 17 -23.65 -1.68 14.78
CA TYR A 17 -24.26 -2.69 15.64
C TYR A 17 -24.71 -3.93 14.85
N ASP A 18 -25.15 -3.75 13.61
CA ASP A 18 -25.68 -4.83 12.76
C ASP A 18 -24.57 -5.69 12.13
N HIS A 19 -23.30 -5.31 12.32
CA HIS A 19 -22.18 -6.02 11.70
C HIS A 19 -21.91 -7.38 12.39
N ILE A 20 -22.05 -8.47 11.63
CA ILE A 20 -22.07 -9.86 12.12
C ILE A 20 -20.83 -10.29 12.92
N VAL A 21 -19.65 -9.72 12.63
CA VAL A 21 -18.38 -10.14 13.25
C VAL A 21 -18.10 -9.42 14.56
N ASN A 22 -18.31 -8.11 14.61
CA ASN A 22 -17.89 -7.26 15.73
C ASN A 22 -19.08 -6.62 16.48
N ARG A 23 -20.31 -6.68 15.95
CA ARG A 23 -21.56 -6.24 16.59
C ARG A 23 -21.45 -4.86 17.23
N GLY A 24 -20.90 -3.90 16.49
CA GLY A 24 -20.68 -2.53 16.99
C GLY A 24 -19.41 -2.32 17.80
N SER A 25 -18.58 -3.34 18.03
CA SER A 25 -17.32 -3.18 18.75
C SER A 25 -16.26 -2.52 17.86
N LEU A 26 -15.78 -1.35 18.29
CA LEU A 26 -14.60 -0.70 17.73
C LEU A 26 -13.46 -0.71 18.74
N CYS A 27 -12.27 -1.10 18.28
CA CYS A 27 -11.06 -0.95 19.07
C CYS A 27 -10.61 0.52 19.09
N VAL A 28 -9.73 0.87 20.05
CA VAL A 28 -9.18 2.23 20.20
C VAL A 28 -8.60 2.81 18.91
N LYS A 29 -8.02 1.94 18.06
CA LYS A 29 -7.46 2.33 16.76
C LYS A 29 -8.57 2.79 15.80
N GLY A 30 -9.67 2.05 15.73
CA GLY A 30 -10.81 2.38 14.87
C GLY A 30 -11.47 3.69 15.27
N ILE A 31 -11.62 3.94 16.58
CA ILE A 31 -12.19 5.20 17.10
C ILE A 31 -11.21 6.38 16.84
N SER A 32 -9.91 6.15 17.02
CA SER A 32 -8.89 7.20 16.83
C SER A 32 -8.77 7.71 15.39
N MET A 33 -9.36 7.03 14.40
CA MET A 33 -9.37 7.50 13.01
C MET A 33 -9.98 8.89 12.85
N PHE A 34 -10.88 9.31 13.76
CA PHE A 34 -11.48 10.63 13.75
C PHE A 34 -10.41 11.72 13.90
N ALA A 35 -9.48 11.51 14.84
CA ALA A 35 -8.39 12.44 15.12
C ALA A 35 -7.44 12.57 13.91
N THR A 36 -7.24 11.50 13.15
CA THR A 36 -6.42 11.54 11.92
C THR A 36 -7.06 12.41 10.85
N HIS A 37 -8.39 12.33 10.67
CA HIS A 37 -9.11 13.16 9.70
C HIS A 37 -9.16 14.63 10.15
N ALA A 38 -9.36 14.89 11.45
CA ALA A 38 -9.44 16.24 12.01
C ALA A 38 -8.07 16.89 12.27
N SER A 39 -6.96 16.20 11.98
CA SER A 39 -5.61 16.70 12.24
C SER A 39 -5.26 17.92 11.39
N LEU A 40 -4.78 18.98 12.04
CA LEU A 40 -4.24 20.18 11.39
C LEU A 40 -2.94 19.90 10.62
N ASN A 41 -2.24 18.82 10.98
CA ASN A 41 -0.97 18.43 10.34
C ASN A 41 -1.17 17.55 9.10
N ARG A 42 -2.42 17.35 8.65
CA ARG A 42 -2.72 16.57 7.46
C ARG A 42 -2.19 17.29 6.22
N LEU A 43 -1.37 16.60 5.42
CA LEU A 43 -0.91 17.12 4.14
C LEU A 43 -2.09 17.31 3.18
N THR A 44 -2.21 18.52 2.64
CA THR A 44 -3.26 18.92 1.68
C THR A 44 -2.72 19.06 0.26
N THR A 45 -1.41 19.29 0.11
CA THR A 45 -0.72 19.46 -1.17
C THR A 45 0.38 18.40 -1.34
N PRO A 46 0.64 17.94 -2.58
CA PRO A 46 1.78 17.10 -2.85
C PRO A 46 3.10 17.82 -2.57
N ARG A 47 4.09 17.08 -2.07
CA ARG A 47 5.44 17.60 -1.81
C ARG A 47 6.49 16.79 -2.54
N TYR A 48 7.49 17.47 -3.06
CA TYR A 48 8.62 16.88 -3.76
C TYR A 48 9.92 17.15 -3.01
N ARG A 49 10.75 16.12 -2.92
CA ARG A 49 12.13 16.21 -2.42
C ARG A 49 13.09 16.02 -3.60
N PRO A 50 13.86 17.05 -3.98
CA PRO A 50 14.89 16.93 -5.00
C PRO A 50 15.98 15.90 -4.61
N PRO A 51 16.60 15.19 -5.57
CA PRO A 51 17.70 14.28 -5.28
C PRO A 51 18.86 15.04 -4.62
N GLY A 52 19.34 14.53 -3.49
CA GLY A 52 20.43 15.17 -2.73
C GLY A 52 20.00 16.34 -1.83
N SER A 53 18.71 16.69 -1.80
CA SER A 53 18.16 17.66 -0.85
C SER A 53 17.50 16.94 0.34
N ASP A 54 17.54 17.58 1.50
CA ASP A 54 16.82 17.21 2.73
C ASP A 54 15.48 17.94 2.88
N HIS A 55 15.26 18.99 2.10
CA HIS A 55 14.05 19.83 2.14
C HIS A 55 12.92 19.30 1.25
N TRP A 56 11.69 19.75 1.55
CA TRP A 56 10.48 19.43 0.81
C TRP A 56 9.90 20.71 0.19
N GLU A 57 9.54 20.64 -1.07
CA GLU A 57 8.92 21.73 -1.83
C GLU A 57 7.49 21.33 -2.20
N GLU A 58 6.54 22.26 -2.11
CA GLU A 58 5.17 22.00 -2.54
C GLU A 58 5.08 22.06 -4.08
N ILE A 59 4.35 21.11 -4.66
CA ILE A 59 4.16 21.03 -6.12
C ILE A 59 2.68 20.85 -6.47
N SER A 60 2.33 21.13 -7.72
CA SER A 60 0.98 20.89 -8.21
C SER A 60 0.67 19.39 -8.34
N TRP A 61 -0.62 19.04 -8.33
CA TRP A 61 -1.06 17.66 -8.58
C TRP A 61 -0.67 17.17 -9.97
N ASP A 62 -0.75 18.03 -10.99
CA ASP A 62 -0.37 17.68 -12.36
C ASP A 62 1.13 17.38 -12.45
N ASP A 63 1.97 18.20 -11.82
CA ASP A 63 3.43 17.96 -11.77
C ASP A 63 3.76 16.68 -11.00
N ALA A 64 3.06 16.42 -9.88
CA ALA A 64 3.28 15.22 -9.07
C ALA A 64 2.99 13.96 -9.89
N ILE A 65 1.83 13.93 -10.55
CA ILE A 65 1.39 12.80 -11.38
C ILE A 65 2.32 12.64 -12.59
N ALA A 66 2.66 13.72 -13.28
CA ALA A 66 3.55 13.69 -14.43
C ALA A 66 4.93 13.11 -14.07
N ARG A 67 5.51 13.51 -12.93
CA ARG A 67 6.80 13.00 -12.45
C ARG A 67 6.74 11.50 -12.13
N VAL A 68 5.67 11.04 -11.48
CA VAL A 68 5.47 9.61 -11.19
C VAL A 68 5.33 8.82 -12.49
N ALA A 69 4.51 9.30 -13.43
CA ALA A 69 4.31 8.67 -14.73
C ALA A 69 5.61 8.55 -15.53
N GLN A 70 6.43 9.61 -15.55
CA GLN A 70 7.74 9.59 -16.20
C GLN A 70 8.68 8.55 -15.58
N LYS A 71 8.72 8.44 -14.25
CA LYS A 71 9.54 7.44 -13.57
C LYS A 71 9.07 6.01 -13.87
N ILE A 72 7.77 5.76 -13.84
CA ILE A 72 7.18 4.46 -14.20
C ILE A 72 7.55 4.10 -15.64
N ARG A 73 7.36 5.02 -16.58
CA ARG A 73 7.69 4.82 -18.00
C ARG A 73 9.18 4.54 -18.20
N LYS A 74 10.06 5.33 -17.57
CA LYS A 74 11.51 5.14 -17.63
C LYS A 74 11.91 3.75 -17.14
N THR A 75 11.37 3.32 -16.01
CA THR A 75 11.65 1.98 -15.46
C THR A 75 11.14 0.88 -16.39
N ARG A 76 9.90 1.01 -16.89
CA ARG A 76 9.33 0.07 -17.86
C ARG A 76 10.22 -0.06 -19.09
N ASP A 77 10.54 1.05 -19.72
CA ASP A 77 11.31 1.07 -20.97
C ASP A 77 12.74 0.54 -20.76
N ALA A 78 13.37 0.84 -19.63
CA ALA A 78 14.72 0.37 -19.31
C ALA A 78 14.79 -1.14 -18.97
N THR A 79 13.66 -1.75 -18.63
CA THR A 79 13.64 -3.12 -18.09
C THR A 79 12.72 -4.07 -18.85
N TRP A 80 12.21 -3.61 -20.00
CA TRP A 80 11.35 -4.38 -20.89
C TRP A 80 12.10 -5.58 -21.49
N ILE A 81 11.47 -6.76 -21.44
CA ILE A 81 11.95 -7.98 -22.09
C ILE A 81 10.80 -8.49 -22.96
N ALA A 82 11.00 -8.55 -24.27
CA ALA A 82 9.95 -8.95 -25.22
C ALA A 82 9.78 -10.48 -25.30
N THR A 83 10.86 -11.23 -25.16
CA THR A 83 10.88 -12.70 -25.29
C THR A 83 11.80 -13.32 -24.23
N GLU A 84 11.41 -14.47 -23.70
CA GLU A 84 12.22 -15.29 -22.77
C GLU A 84 12.28 -16.72 -23.31
N LYS A 85 13.42 -17.39 -23.10
CA LYS A 85 13.58 -18.81 -23.42
C LYS A 85 13.20 -19.64 -22.19
N VAL A 86 12.17 -20.48 -22.34
CA VAL A 86 11.79 -21.51 -21.37
C VAL A 86 11.86 -22.84 -22.10
N ASP A 87 12.70 -23.76 -21.61
CA ASP A 87 12.86 -25.11 -22.16
C ASP A 87 13.02 -25.14 -23.69
N ASP A 88 14.01 -24.36 -24.18
CA ASP A 88 14.40 -24.21 -25.59
C ASP A 88 13.35 -23.62 -26.55
N LYS A 89 12.22 -23.11 -26.04
CA LYS A 89 11.21 -22.40 -26.83
C LYS A 89 11.20 -20.91 -26.49
N GLU A 90 11.18 -20.06 -27.52
CA GLU A 90 10.98 -18.62 -27.35
C GLU A 90 9.50 -18.32 -27.13
N VAL A 91 9.16 -17.77 -25.97
CA VAL A 91 7.79 -17.41 -25.60
C VAL A 91 7.69 -15.89 -25.47
N PRO A 92 6.65 -15.24 -26.04
CA PRO A 92 6.44 -13.82 -25.86
C PRO A 92 6.07 -13.52 -24.40
N VAL A 93 6.86 -12.67 -23.75
CA VAL A 93 6.65 -12.29 -22.36
C VAL A 93 5.60 -11.18 -22.32
N ARG A 94 4.41 -11.48 -21.79
CA ARG A 94 3.29 -10.52 -21.64
C ARG A 94 3.30 -9.78 -20.29
N ARG A 95 4.48 -9.58 -19.71
CA ARG A 95 4.67 -8.90 -18.42
C ARG A 95 5.99 -8.16 -18.40
N GLU A 96 6.06 -7.02 -17.73
CA GLU A 96 7.34 -6.43 -17.37
C GLU A 96 8.04 -7.32 -16.32
N GLN A 97 8.90 -8.23 -16.78
CA GLN A 97 9.54 -9.25 -15.91
C GLN A 97 10.45 -8.67 -14.82
N SER A 98 10.77 -7.39 -14.91
CA SER A 98 11.64 -6.69 -13.96
C SER A 98 10.97 -6.34 -12.64
N ARG A 99 9.64 -6.39 -12.54
CA ARG A 99 8.94 -6.02 -11.30
C ARG A 99 9.31 -6.94 -10.13
N GLN A 100 9.73 -8.18 -10.38
CA GLN A 100 10.11 -9.14 -9.33
C GLN A 100 11.63 -9.29 -9.13
N ARG A 101 12.46 -9.11 -10.18
CA ARG A 101 13.87 -9.57 -10.14
C ARG A 101 14.95 -8.50 -10.32
N ARG A 102 14.64 -7.33 -10.92
CA ARG A 102 15.67 -6.31 -11.25
C ARG A 102 15.34 -4.89 -10.88
N CYS A 103 14.07 -4.57 -10.62
CA CYS A 103 13.82 -3.51 -9.65
C CYS A 103 14.28 -4.10 -8.32
N GLY A 104 15.57 -3.90 -8.00
CA GLY A 104 16.07 -4.16 -6.67
C GLY A 104 15.01 -3.64 -5.71
N GLN A 105 14.72 -4.48 -4.73
CA GLN A 105 13.99 -4.18 -3.51
C GLN A 105 14.68 -3.02 -2.79
N LEU A 106 14.73 -1.83 -3.39
CA LEU A 106 14.98 -0.58 -2.72
C LEU A 106 13.67 -0.27 -2.02
N SER A 107 13.52 -1.00 -0.91
CA SER A 107 12.67 -0.76 0.25
C SER A 107 11.16 -0.78 0.10
N ILE A 108 10.55 -1.48 -0.85
CA ILE A 108 9.26 -2.11 -0.49
C ILE A 108 9.64 -3.30 0.38
N GLY A 109 9.87 -3.02 1.66
CA GLY A 109 9.96 -4.06 2.67
C GLY A 109 8.73 -4.93 2.48
N ASP A 110 8.93 -6.25 2.36
CA ASP A 110 7.80 -7.16 2.39
C ASP A 110 7.31 -7.20 3.84
N TYR A 111 6.52 -6.20 4.21
CA TYR A 111 5.99 -6.05 5.57
C TYR A 111 5.18 -7.27 5.98
N THR A 112 4.68 -8.08 5.02
CA THR A 112 4.02 -9.35 5.33
C THR A 112 4.99 -10.35 5.97
N SER A 113 6.24 -10.43 5.48
CA SER A 113 7.30 -11.26 6.07
C SER A 113 7.75 -10.81 7.45
N GLN A 114 7.55 -9.53 7.79
CA GLN A 114 7.82 -8.99 9.13
C GLN A 114 6.64 -9.22 10.09
N CYS A 115 5.43 -9.44 9.56
CA CYS A 115 4.21 -9.59 10.34
C CYS A 115 3.87 -11.06 10.65
N THR A 116 4.18 -12.00 9.76
CA THR A 116 3.94 -13.42 10.00
C THR A 116 5.28 -14.16 10.08
N PRO A 117 5.78 -14.48 11.30
CA PRO A 117 6.77 -15.53 11.44
C PRO A 117 6.17 -16.79 10.82
N SER A 118 7.00 -17.64 10.22
CA SER A 118 6.64 -18.94 9.63
C SER A 118 5.99 -19.86 10.67
N GLY A 119 4.72 -19.62 11.00
CA GLY A 119 3.85 -20.46 11.81
C GLY A 119 2.91 -21.23 10.90
N ARG A 120 3.45 -21.85 9.85
CA ARG A 120 2.71 -22.82 9.04
C ARG A 120 2.80 -24.17 9.78
N LEU A 121 1.85 -24.37 10.70
CA LEU A 121 1.33 -25.66 11.19
C LEU A 121 2.25 -26.88 11.00
N ASP A 122 3.28 -27.01 11.84
CA ASP A 122 3.87 -28.32 12.15
C ASP A 122 3.28 -28.78 13.49
N GLY A 123 2.57 -29.92 13.46
CA GLY A 123 2.25 -30.68 14.67
C GLY A 123 0.85 -30.46 15.27
N MET A 124 -0.21 -30.74 14.52
CA MET A 124 -1.52 -31.07 15.10
C MET A 124 -1.66 -32.59 15.12
N GLN A 125 -1.09 -33.24 16.14
CA GLN A 125 -1.43 -34.64 16.44
C GLN A 125 -2.88 -34.69 16.95
N PRO A 126 -3.69 -35.67 16.52
CA PRO A 126 -5.04 -35.84 17.03
C PRO A 126 -4.96 -36.26 18.50
N ARG A 127 -5.52 -35.45 19.41
CA ARG A 127 -5.78 -35.90 20.77
C ARG A 127 -6.87 -36.96 20.71
N GLN A 128 -6.46 -38.21 20.93
CA GLN A 128 -7.37 -39.24 21.40
C GLN A 128 -7.69 -38.95 22.87
N HIS A 129 -8.97 -38.79 23.17
CA HIS A 129 -9.68 -39.29 24.37
C HIS A 129 -11.15 -38.89 24.24
#